data_AF-A0A7I9ZL74-F1
#
_entry.id   AF-A0A7I9ZL74-F1
#
_cell.length_a   1.000
_cell.length_b   1.000
_cell.length_c   1.000
_cell.angle_alpha   90.00
_cell.angle_beta   90.00
_cell.angle_gamma   90.00
#
_symmetry.space_group_name_H-M   'P 1'
#
loop_
_entity.id
_entity.type
_entity.pdbx_description
1 polymer ?
#
loop_
_entity_poly.entity_id
_entity_poly.type
_entity_poly.pdbx_seq_one_letter_code
_entity_poly.pdbx_strand_id
1 'polypeptide(L)'
;MATNSKQGKIVGTTGSPLKISDDQQEQLDLVRRVAAKAFGDDTGSVNVAVNAAMRYLKTDPESRTATLDDVAEEIRETRDRAAFAAAQARGTVIVAVADGWSENGLATRLGLDRMTIRKWLGKERPSPR
;
A
#
# COMPACT_ATOMS: atom_id res chain seq x y z
N MET A 1 -9.17 51.09 -6.93
CA MET A 1 -8.28 50.00 -6.47
C MET A 1 -9.16 48.85 -5.97
N ALA A 2 -9.22 47.75 -6.71
CA ALA A 2 -10.07 46.61 -6.40
C ALA A 2 -9.30 45.59 -5.55
N THR A 3 -9.71 45.37 -4.31
CA THR A 3 -9.19 44.30 -3.45
C THR A 3 -9.90 42.99 -3.78
N ASN A 4 -9.21 42.12 -4.50
CA ASN A 4 -9.74 40.83 -4.94
C ASN A 4 -9.68 39.82 -3.78
N SER A 5 -10.84 39.52 -3.19
CA SER A 5 -11.01 38.56 -2.11
C SER A 5 -10.92 37.13 -2.69
N LYS A 6 -9.82 36.42 -2.41
CA LYS A 6 -9.66 35.00 -2.76
C LYS A 6 -10.59 34.15 -1.89
N GLN A 7 -11.75 33.80 -2.41
CA GLN A 7 -12.68 32.89 -1.75
C GLN A 7 -12.23 31.43 -1.95
N GLY A 8 -11.85 30.78 -0.84
CA GLY A 8 -11.54 29.36 -0.81
C GLY A 8 -12.72 28.51 -1.28
N LYS A 9 -12.42 27.52 -2.12
CA LYS A 9 -13.41 26.63 -2.73
C LYS A 9 -13.83 25.56 -1.74
N ILE A 10 -15.10 25.56 -1.33
CA ILE A 10 -15.68 24.56 -0.43
C ILE A 10 -16.05 23.32 -1.25
N VAL A 11 -15.33 22.21 -1.05
CA VAL A 11 -15.69 20.90 -1.61
C VAL A 11 -16.48 20.16 -0.54
N GLY A 12 -17.79 19.98 -0.78
CA GLY A 12 -18.70 19.36 0.16
C GLY A 12 -18.49 17.85 0.28
N THR A 13 -18.13 17.40 1.48
CA THR A 13 -18.39 16.05 1.99
C THR A 13 -18.92 16.20 3.42
N THR A 14 -19.80 15.29 3.83
CA THR A 14 -20.58 15.32 5.07
C THR A 14 -19.68 15.42 6.32
N GLY A 15 -19.40 16.66 6.74
CA GLY A 15 -18.52 17.03 7.84
C GLY A 15 -18.06 18.47 7.65
N SER A 16 -17.78 19.23 8.71
CA SER A 16 -17.29 20.61 8.59
C SER A 16 -16.15 20.68 7.57
N PRO A 17 -16.24 21.50 6.52
CA PRO A 17 -15.27 21.50 5.44
C PRO A 17 -13.90 21.81 6.03
N LEU A 18 -13.00 20.83 5.96
CA LEU A 18 -11.59 21.01 6.26
C LEU A 18 -11.12 22.19 5.41
N LYS A 19 -10.73 23.30 6.06
CA LYS A 19 -10.09 24.42 5.38
C LYS A 19 -8.68 23.98 5.00
N ILE A 20 -8.54 23.46 3.79
CA ILE A 20 -7.27 23.12 3.16
C ILE A 20 -6.74 24.41 2.51
N SER A 21 -5.46 24.75 2.72
CA SER A 21 -4.82 25.89 2.05
C SER A 21 -4.58 25.60 0.57
N ASP A 22 -4.35 26.65 -0.24
CA ASP A 22 -4.02 26.50 -1.66
C ASP A 22 -2.79 25.57 -1.85
N ASP A 23 -1.76 25.71 -0.99
CA ASP A 23 -0.55 24.88 -1.01
C ASP A 23 -0.86 23.40 -0.70
N GLN A 24 -1.71 23.14 0.29
CA GLN A 24 -2.13 21.77 0.63
C GLN A 24 -2.99 21.16 -0.48
N GLN A 25 -3.79 21.98 -1.17
CA GLN A 25 -4.57 21.53 -2.33
C GLN A 25 -3.63 21.14 -3.49
N GLU A 26 -2.59 21.93 -3.77
CA GLU A 26 -1.58 21.59 -4.77
C GLU A 26 -0.83 20.29 -4.42
N GLN A 27 -0.51 20.09 -3.14
CA GLN A 27 0.10 18.84 -2.66
C GLN A 27 -0.82 17.63 -2.86
N LEU A 28 -2.13 17.75 -2.58
CA LEU A 28 -3.09 16.67 -2.82
C LEU A 28 -3.26 16.36 -4.31
N ASP A 29 -3.27 17.38 -5.17
CA ASP A 29 -3.35 17.18 -6.61
C ASP A 29 -2.07 16.54 -7.18
N LEU A 30 -0.90 16.85 -6.60
CA LEU A 30 0.33 16.12 -6.88
C LEU A 30 0.22 14.65 -6.48
N VAL A 31 -0.25 14.34 -5.27
CA VAL A 31 -0.44 12.95 -4.79
C VAL A 31 -1.38 12.19 -5.71
N ARG A 32 -2.51 12.78 -6.11
CA ARG A 32 -3.46 12.17 -7.05
C ARG A 32 -2.81 11.80 -8.37
N ARG A 33 -2.06 12.71 -8.98
CA ARG A 33 -1.36 12.47 -10.26
C ARG A 33 -0.31 11.36 -10.12
N VAL A 34 0.49 11.40 -9.06
CA VAL A 34 1.55 10.39 -8.83
C VAL A 34 0.94 9.02 -8.54
N ALA A 35 -0.09 8.96 -7.69
CA ALA A 35 -0.78 7.71 -7.36
C ALA A 35 -1.46 7.11 -8.60
N ALA A 36 -2.16 7.91 -9.41
CA ALA A 36 -2.77 7.43 -10.64
C ALA A 36 -1.72 6.86 -11.62
N LYS A 37 -0.55 7.49 -11.72
CA LYS A 37 0.56 6.96 -12.53
C LYS A 37 1.14 5.66 -11.97
N ALA A 38 1.21 5.52 -10.65
CA ALA A 38 1.80 4.35 -9.99
C ALA A 38 0.87 3.13 -9.97
N PHE A 39 -0.44 3.36 -9.78
CA PHE A 39 -1.43 2.31 -9.56
C PHE A 39 -2.38 2.09 -10.75
N GLY A 40 -2.31 2.93 -11.79
CA GLY A 40 -3.16 2.81 -12.97
C GLY A 40 -4.65 2.91 -12.60
N ASP A 41 -5.43 1.93 -13.05
CA ASP A 41 -6.89 1.87 -12.85
C ASP A 41 -7.30 1.35 -11.46
N ASP A 42 -6.35 1.05 -10.56
CA ASP A 42 -6.65 0.69 -9.17
C ASP A 42 -7.07 1.92 -8.35
N THR A 43 -8.34 2.28 -8.53
CA THR A 43 -8.99 3.37 -7.79
C THR A 43 -8.94 3.19 -6.28
N GLY A 44 -8.87 1.94 -5.78
CA GLY A 44 -8.74 1.65 -4.36
C GLY A 44 -7.40 2.16 -3.82
N SER A 45 -6.30 1.75 -4.45
CA SER A 45 -4.96 2.19 -4.08
C SER A 45 -4.76 3.69 -4.23
N VAL A 46 -5.30 4.30 -5.29
CA VAL A 46 -5.28 5.77 -5.45
C VAL A 46 -5.99 6.47 -4.30
N ASN A 47 -7.18 6.01 -3.92
CA ASN A 47 -7.93 6.60 -2.80
C ASN A 47 -7.21 6.43 -1.46
N VAL A 48 -6.58 5.28 -1.22
CA VAL A 48 -5.78 5.04 -0.01
C VAL A 48 -4.60 6.02 0.07
N ALA A 49 -3.88 6.22 -1.02
CA ALA A 49 -2.74 7.16 -1.07
C ALA A 49 -3.18 8.60 -0.79
N VAL A 50 -4.29 9.05 -1.38
CA VAL A 50 -4.85 10.39 -1.15
C VAL A 50 -5.32 10.56 0.30
N ASN A 51 -5.99 9.55 0.86
CA ASN A 51 -6.45 9.57 2.26
C ASN A 51 -5.27 9.60 3.24
N ALA A 52 -4.18 8.87 2.96
CA ALA A 52 -2.96 8.94 3.76
C ALA A 52 -2.34 10.35 3.71
N ALA A 53 -2.25 10.96 2.53
CA ALA A 53 -1.77 12.32 2.38
C ALA A 53 -2.64 13.34 3.12
N MET A 54 -3.96 13.22 3.09
CA MET A 54 -4.86 14.08 3.86
C MET A 54 -4.64 13.96 5.37
N ARG A 55 -4.40 12.75 5.89
CA ARG A 55 -4.11 12.53 7.32
C ARG A 55 -2.80 13.19 7.75
N TYR A 56 -1.80 13.22 6.87
CA TYR A 56 -0.51 13.86 7.09
C TYR A 56 -0.55 15.39 6.94
N LEU A 57 -1.28 15.89 5.95
CA LEU A 57 -1.30 17.32 5.58
C LEU A 57 -2.15 18.20 6.49
N LYS A 58 -2.87 17.66 7.49
CA LYS A 58 -3.67 18.47 8.42
C LYS A 58 -2.86 19.64 9.00
N THR A 59 -3.44 20.83 8.92
CA THR A 59 -2.78 22.13 9.10
C THR A 59 -2.31 22.37 10.52
N ASP A 60 -3.07 21.86 11.50
CA ASP A 60 -2.67 21.86 12.89
C ASP A 60 -1.87 20.58 13.20
N PRO A 61 -0.59 20.68 13.61
CA PRO A 61 0.24 19.55 14.01
C PRO A 61 -0.40 18.66 15.08
N GLU A 62 -1.17 19.24 16.02
CA GLU A 62 -1.88 18.46 17.06
C GLU A 62 -3.11 17.74 16.50
N SER A 63 -3.66 18.24 15.39
CA SER A 63 -4.75 17.59 14.66
C SER A 63 -4.27 16.55 13.64
N ARG A 64 -2.96 16.40 13.40
CA ARG A 64 -2.41 15.36 12.53
C ARG A 64 -2.71 14.00 13.14
N THR A 65 -3.34 13.16 12.35
CA THR A 65 -3.71 11.79 12.76
C THR A 65 -2.76 10.75 12.18
N ALA A 66 -1.67 11.17 11.54
CA ALA A 66 -0.60 10.32 11.04
C ALA A 66 0.71 11.10 10.95
N THR A 67 1.76 10.55 11.54
CA THR A 67 3.14 11.01 11.43
C THR A 67 3.94 10.08 10.51
N LEU A 68 5.17 10.47 10.15
CA LEU A 68 6.06 9.58 9.40
C LEU A 68 6.47 8.35 10.24
N ASP A 69 6.56 8.50 11.56
CA ASP A 69 6.90 7.38 12.45
C ASP A 69 5.76 6.35 12.51
N ASP A 70 4.49 6.80 12.50
CA ASP A 70 3.33 5.91 12.41
C ASP A 70 3.33 5.11 11.10
N VAL A 71 3.62 5.78 9.96
CA VAL A 71 3.71 5.12 8.65
C VAL A 71 4.88 4.13 8.62
N ALA A 72 6.02 4.49 9.23
CA ALA A 72 7.17 3.60 9.31
C ALA A 72 6.87 2.35 10.14
N GLU A 73 6.15 2.49 11.25
CA GLU A 73 5.72 1.37 12.08
C GLU A 73 4.74 0.46 11.34
N GLU A 74 3.71 1.01 10.68
CA GLU A 74 2.74 0.24 9.90
C GLU A 74 3.44 -0.58 8.79
N ILE A 75 4.45 0.00 8.13
CA ILE A 75 5.25 -0.71 7.13
C ILE A 75 6.06 -1.84 7.76
N ARG A 76 6.69 -1.62 8.93
CA ARG A 76 7.44 -2.67 9.65
C ARG A 76 6.51 -3.82 10.03
N GLU A 77 5.42 -3.54 10.71
CA GLU A 77 4.45 -4.55 11.15
C GLU A 77 3.86 -5.33 9.97
N THR A 78 3.57 -4.67 8.85
CA THR A 78 3.03 -5.32 7.66
C THR A 78 4.07 -6.24 7.02
N ARG A 79 5.34 -5.80 6.95
CA ARG A 79 6.45 -6.64 6.46
C ARG A 79 6.66 -7.86 7.34
N ASP A 80 6.62 -7.68 8.66
CA ASP A 80 6.77 -8.78 9.60
C ASP A 80 5.63 -9.79 9.45
N ARG A 81 4.38 -9.33 9.39
CA ARG A 81 3.21 -10.18 9.13
C ARG A 81 3.34 -10.95 7.81
N ALA A 82 3.78 -10.28 6.74
CA ALA A 82 4.01 -10.92 5.46
C ALA A 82 5.12 -11.98 5.53
N ALA A 83 6.21 -11.70 6.26
CA ALA A 83 7.30 -12.65 6.47
C ALA A 83 6.86 -13.87 7.28
N PHE A 84 6.07 -13.68 8.35
CA PHE A 84 5.51 -14.78 9.14
C PHE A 84 4.55 -15.64 8.31
N ALA A 85 3.65 -15.02 7.53
CA ALA A 85 2.75 -15.74 6.64
C ALA A 85 3.52 -16.55 5.60
N ALA A 86 4.58 -15.98 5.02
CA ALA A 86 5.44 -16.68 4.06
C ALA A 86 6.19 -17.85 4.71
N ALA A 87 6.70 -17.69 5.94
CA ALA A 87 7.36 -18.77 6.67
C ALA A 87 6.41 -19.92 6.99
N GLN A 88 5.18 -19.61 7.42
CA GLN A 88 4.13 -20.59 7.65
C GLN A 88 3.78 -21.33 6.35
N ALA A 89 3.52 -20.59 5.27
CA ALA A 89 3.22 -21.18 3.96
C ALA A 89 4.34 -22.10 3.47
N ARG A 90 5.60 -21.70 3.66
CA ARG A 90 6.77 -22.52 3.32
C ARG A 90 6.80 -23.83 4.09
N GLY A 91 6.59 -23.81 5.41
CA GLY A 91 6.53 -25.01 6.23
C GLY A 91 5.42 -25.96 5.75
N THR A 92 4.22 -25.43 5.52
CA THR A 92 3.07 -26.20 5.02
C THR A 92 3.34 -26.82 3.65
N VAL A 93 3.98 -26.09 2.73
CA VAL A 93 4.33 -26.59 1.39
C VAL A 93 5.29 -27.77 1.46
N ILE A 94 6.29 -27.73 2.35
CA ILE A 94 7.26 -28.82 2.51
C ILE A 94 6.54 -30.11 2.91
N VAL A 95 5.64 -30.03 3.90
CA VAL A 95 4.87 -31.19 4.37
C VAL A 95 3.88 -31.65 3.30
N ALA A 96 3.15 -30.73 2.65
CA ALA A 96 2.16 -31.10 1.63
C ALA A 96 2.80 -31.84 0.43
N VAL A 97 4.01 -31.46 0.02
CA VAL A 97 4.74 -32.19 -1.03
C VAL A 97 5.12 -33.59 -0.56
N ALA A 98 5.52 -33.75 0.71
CA ALA A 98 5.78 -35.07 1.29
C ALA A 98 4.50 -35.94 1.33
N ASP A 99 3.34 -35.33 1.52
CA ASP A 99 2.01 -35.97 1.46
C ASP A 99 1.51 -36.22 0.01
N GLY A 100 2.35 -35.97 -1.00
CA GLY A 100 2.05 -36.30 -2.41
C GLY A 100 1.37 -35.18 -3.20
N TRP A 101 1.26 -33.96 -2.67
CA TRP A 101 0.74 -32.83 -3.44
C TRP A 101 1.70 -32.42 -4.55
N SER A 102 1.13 -32.09 -5.72
CA SER A 102 1.92 -31.56 -6.83
C SER A 102 2.29 -30.09 -6.62
N GLU A 103 3.50 -29.69 -7.06
CA GLU A 103 3.96 -28.29 -7.02
C GLU A 103 2.99 -27.34 -7.71
N ASN A 104 2.40 -27.77 -8.83
CA ASN A 104 1.45 -26.97 -9.60
C ASN A 104 0.12 -26.78 -8.85
N GLY A 105 -0.39 -27.85 -8.23
CA GLY A 105 -1.62 -27.77 -7.42
C GLY A 105 -1.44 -26.83 -6.22
N LEU A 106 -0.27 -26.86 -5.56
CA LEU A 106 0.04 -25.95 -4.47
C LEU A 106 0.18 -24.50 -4.94
N ALA A 107 0.84 -24.27 -6.09
CA ALA A 107 0.98 -22.93 -6.68
C ALA A 107 -0.40 -22.30 -6.95
N THR A 108 -1.30 -23.02 -7.64
CA THR A 108 -2.66 -22.55 -7.91
C THR A 108 -3.45 -22.31 -6.61
N ARG A 109 -3.37 -23.22 -5.64
CA ARG A 109 -4.17 -23.13 -4.41
C ARG A 109 -3.72 -22.01 -3.47
N LEU A 110 -2.42 -21.70 -3.46
CA LEU A 110 -1.85 -20.62 -2.65
C LEU A 110 -1.81 -19.27 -3.39
N GLY A 111 -2.17 -19.23 -4.68
CA GLY A 111 -2.06 -18.02 -5.49
C GLY A 111 -0.60 -17.57 -5.68
N LEU A 112 0.33 -18.54 -5.71
CA LEU A 112 1.76 -18.29 -5.83
C LEU A 112 2.28 -18.77 -7.19
N ASP A 113 3.38 -18.18 -7.65
CA ASP A 113 4.10 -18.74 -8.78
C ASP A 113 4.78 -20.06 -8.42
N ARG A 114 4.82 -21.01 -9.36
CA ARG A 114 5.44 -22.31 -9.17
C ARG A 114 6.94 -22.19 -8.85
N MET A 115 7.65 -21.15 -9.33
CA MET A 115 9.07 -20.98 -8.99
C MET A 115 9.26 -20.59 -7.54
N THR A 116 8.29 -19.90 -6.93
CA THR A 116 8.30 -19.63 -5.49
C THR A 116 8.24 -20.93 -4.70
N ILE A 117 7.35 -21.84 -5.08
CA ILE A 117 7.23 -23.18 -4.47
C ILE A 117 8.55 -23.96 -4.63
N ARG A 118 9.13 -23.98 -5.84
CA ARG A 118 10.41 -24.68 -6.07
C ARG A 118 11.56 -24.10 -5.26
N LYS A 119 11.66 -22.78 -5.16
CA LYS A 119 12.64 -22.09 -4.32
C LYS A 119 12.49 -22.50 -2.85
N TRP A 120 11.26 -22.57 -2.34
CA TRP A 120 10.99 -23.01 -0.96
C TRP A 120 11.45 -24.44 -0.68
N LEU A 121 11.28 -25.32 -1.67
CA LEU A 121 11.77 -26.71 -1.65
C LEU A 121 13.27 -26.85 -1.91
N GLY A 122 14.03 -25.75 -2.07
CA GLY A 122 15.46 -25.77 -2.36
C GLY A 122 15.80 -26.26 -3.78
N LYS A 123 14.83 -26.30 -4.70
CA LYS A 123 15.00 -26.73 -6.09
C LYS A 123 15.36 -25.51 -6.96
N GLU A 124 16.57 -25.01 -6.85
CA GLU A 124 17.04 -23.88 -7.68
C GLU A 124 17.20 -24.27 -9.17
N ARG A 125 17.09 -23.27 -10.06
CA ARG A 125 17.52 -23.46 -11.45
C ARG A 125 19.02 -23.76 -11.44
N PRO A 126 19.53 -24.70 -12.25
CA PRO A 126 20.97 -24.81 -12.43
C PRO A 126 21.51 -23.45 -12.88
N SER A 127 22.50 -22.92 -12.16
CA SER A 127 23.27 -21.77 -12.62
C SER A 127 23.77 -22.07 -14.04
N PRO A 128 23.65 -21.14 -15.01
CA PRO A 128 24.41 -21.30 -16.24
C PRO A 128 25.88 -21.35 -15.84
N ARG A 129 26.56 -22.45 -16.20
CA ARG A 129 28.01 -22.57 -16.11
C ARG A 129 28.63 -21.97 -17.37
#